data_AF-A0A968FS80-F1
#
_entry.id   AF-A0A968FS80-F1
#
_cell.length_a   1.000
_cell.length_b   1.000
_cell.length_c   1.000
_cell.angle_alpha   90.00
_cell.angle_beta   90.00
_cell.angle_gamma   90.00
#
_symmetry.space_group_name_H-M   'P 1'
#
loop_
_entity.id
_entity.type
_entity.pdbx_description
1 polymer ?
#
loop_
_entity_poly.entity_id
_entity_poly.type
_entity_poly.pdbx_seq_one_letter_code
_entity_poly.pdbx_strand_id
1 'polypeptide(L)'
;IQSMTPELASSFHLPSHREGVLVNSVDGKAPAGMGGILRGDIIIQYDGKKVPGSKKFQQMVAETRIGKIVPIKVIRNGVEKLLHVKIGKHRS
;
A
#
# COMPACT_ATOMS: atom_id res chain seq x y z
N ILE A 1 -3.81 -2.44 -7.80
CA ILE A 1 -4.11 -1.49 -6.71
C ILE A 1 -5.18 -0.50 -7.16
N GLN A 2 -5.96 0.07 -6.23
CA GLN A 2 -7.01 1.05 -6.52
C GLN A 2 -6.91 2.22 -5.52
N SER A 3 -7.25 3.44 -5.93
CA SER A 3 -7.30 4.59 -5.01
C SER A 3 -8.49 4.47 -4.06
N MET A 4 -8.34 5.00 -2.83
CA MET A 4 -9.45 5.11 -1.88
C MET A 4 -10.50 6.12 -2.37
N THR A 5 -11.78 5.76 -2.28
CA THR A 5 -12.93 6.67 -2.48
C THR A 5 -13.73 6.78 -1.17
N PRO A 6 -14.56 7.83 -0.99
CA PRO A 6 -15.37 7.99 0.24
C PRO A 6 -16.29 6.79 0.53
N GLU A 7 -16.85 6.17 -0.51
CA GLU A 7 -17.74 4.99 -0.42
C GLU A 7 -16.96 3.76 0.05
N LEU A 8 -15.74 3.60 -0.46
CA LEU A 8 -14.84 2.54 -0.08
C LEU A 8 -14.38 2.72 1.38
N ALA A 9 -13.97 3.93 1.77
CA ALA A 9 -13.60 4.24 3.15
C ALA A 9 -14.73 3.90 4.14
N SER A 10 -15.98 4.24 3.79
CA SER A 10 -17.16 3.92 4.59
C SER A 10 -17.37 2.42 4.74
N SER A 11 -17.18 1.65 3.67
CA SER A 11 -17.28 0.17 3.69
C SER A 11 -16.23 -0.48 4.60
N PHE A 12 -15.09 0.17 4.79
CA PHE A 12 -14.01 -0.26 5.69
C PHE A 12 -14.07 0.39 7.08
N HIS A 13 -15.16 1.08 7.42
CA HIS A 13 -15.32 1.83 8.68
C HIS A 13 -14.20 2.85 8.94
N LEU A 14 -13.66 3.43 7.86
CA LEU A 14 -12.64 4.47 7.91
C LEU A 14 -13.27 5.85 7.76
N PRO A 15 -12.62 6.91 8.29
CA PRO A 15 -13.06 8.28 8.05
C PRO A 15 -13.14 8.55 6.55
N SER A 16 -14.21 9.21 6.09
CA SER A 16 -14.47 9.45 4.65
C SER A 16 -13.38 10.27 3.94
N HIS A 17 -12.60 11.04 4.71
CA HIS A 17 -11.45 11.81 4.24
C HIS A 17 -10.13 11.03 4.27
N ARG A 18 -10.15 9.75 4.64
CA ARG A 18 -8.94 8.94 4.75
C ARG A 18 -8.46 8.57 3.36
N GLU A 19 -7.34 9.16 2.99
CA GLU A 19 -6.64 8.86 1.75
C GLU A 19 -5.83 7.56 1.86
N GLY A 20 -5.60 6.91 0.73
CA GLY A 20 -4.83 5.69 0.68
C GLY A 20 -5.03 4.90 -0.62
N VAL A 21 -4.45 3.71 -0.62
CA VAL A 21 -4.50 2.79 -1.75
C VAL A 21 -4.94 1.41 -1.27
N LEU A 22 -6.07 0.94 -1.81
CA LEU A 22 -6.53 -0.42 -1.57
C LEU A 22 -5.73 -1.42 -2.41
N VAL A 23 -5.28 -2.47 -1.74
CA VAL A 23 -4.62 -3.62 -2.37
C VAL A 23 -5.68 -4.63 -2.81
N ASN A 24 -6.09 -4.52 -4.08
CA ASN A 24 -7.08 -5.44 -4.67
C ASN A 24 -6.48 -6.83 -4.97
N SER A 25 -5.18 -6.88 -5.25
CA SER A 25 -4.42 -8.10 -5.51
C SER A 25 -2.94 -7.87 -5.21
N VAL A 26 -2.25 -8.95 -4.82
CA VAL A 26 -0.81 -9.00 -4.62
C VAL A 26 -0.34 -10.40 -5.00
N ASP A 27 0.75 -10.49 -5.74
CA ASP A 27 1.42 -11.77 -5.98
C ASP A 27 2.27 -12.12 -4.75
N GLY A 28 2.01 -13.29 -4.15
CA GLY A 28 2.75 -13.78 -2.98
C GLY A 28 4.24 -14.00 -3.24
N LYS A 29 4.64 -14.24 -4.49
CA LYS A 29 6.04 -14.36 -4.91
C LYS A 29 6.67 -13.02 -5.25
N ALA A 30 5.86 -11.96 -5.38
CA ALA A 30 6.38 -10.62 -5.60
C ALA A 30 6.96 -10.04 -4.29
N PRO A 31 7.89 -9.07 -4.39
CA PRO A 31 8.50 -8.45 -3.22
C PRO A 31 7.47 -7.87 -2.22
N ALA A 32 6.34 -7.36 -2.72
CA ALA A 32 5.22 -6.90 -1.90
C ALA A 32 4.57 -8.03 -1.09
N GLY A 33 4.28 -9.18 -1.72
CA GLY A 33 3.71 -10.34 -1.03
C GLY A 33 4.68 -10.97 -0.04
N MET A 34 5.95 -11.12 -0.43
CA MET A 34 7.02 -11.58 0.48
C MET A 34 7.24 -10.63 1.67
N GLY A 35 6.98 -9.34 1.48
CA GLY A 35 7.00 -8.32 2.54
C GLY A 35 5.76 -8.32 3.45
N GLY A 36 4.83 -9.27 3.27
CA GLY A 36 3.67 -9.46 4.13
C GLY A 36 2.47 -8.57 3.79
N ILE A 37 2.47 -7.88 2.65
CA ILE A 37 1.29 -7.18 2.13
C ILE A 37 0.27 -8.22 1.66
N LEU A 38 -1.00 -8.01 2.01
CA LEU A 38 -2.10 -8.90 1.64
C LEU A 38 -3.18 -8.13 0.88
N ARG A 39 -4.03 -8.89 0.16
CA ARG A 39 -5.26 -8.35 -0.40
C ARG A 39 -6.16 -7.82 0.73
N GLY A 40 -6.77 -6.66 0.51
CA GLY A 40 -7.60 -5.98 1.50
C GLY A 40 -6.82 -5.01 2.39
N ASP A 41 -5.49 -4.98 2.30
CA ASP A 41 -4.71 -3.94 2.95
C ASP A 41 -4.98 -2.58 2.31
N ILE A 42 -5.00 -1.55 3.15
CA ILE A 42 -5.09 -0.16 2.72
C ILE A 42 -3.78 0.53 3.06
N ILE A 43 -2.99 0.84 2.04
CA ILE A 43 -1.71 1.53 2.19
C ILE A 43 -1.97 3.01 2.44
N ILE A 44 -1.50 3.51 3.58
CA ILE A 44 -1.68 4.91 4.00
C ILE A 44 -0.35 5.69 4.05
N GLN A 45 0.78 4.98 4.15
CA GLN A 45 2.11 5.59 4.19
C GLN A 45 3.15 4.68 3.51
N TYR A 46 4.10 5.30 2.81
CA TYR A 46 5.21 4.64 2.13
C TYR A 46 6.49 5.43 2.37
N ASP A 47 7.54 4.77 2.88
CA ASP A 47 8.84 5.39 3.20
C ASP A 47 8.71 6.64 4.08
N GLY A 48 7.81 6.59 5.07
CA GLY A 48 7.51 7.72 5.94
C GLY A 48 6.62 8.81 5.33
N LYS A 49 6.25 8.73 4.04
CA LYS A 49 5.42 9.72 3.33
C LYS A 49 3.97 9.25 3.20
N LYS A 50 3.01 10.17 3.39
CA LYS A 50 1.58 9.88 3.20
C LYS A 50 1.29 9.49 1.74
N VAL A 51 0.39 8.53 1.56
CA VAL A 51 -0.03 8.05 0.24
C VAL A 51 -1.45 8.57 -0.04
N PRO A 52 -1.61 9.64 -0.84
CA PRO A 52 -2.93 10.20 -1.11
C PRO A 52 -3.76 9.36 -2.10
N GLY A 53 -3.12 8.49 -2.87
CA GLY A 53 -3.79 7.68 -3.87
C GLY A 53 -2.85 6.86 -4.75
N SER A 54 -3.44 6.06 -5.65
CA SER A 54 -2.72 5.01 -6.39
C SER A 54 -1.64 5.57 -7.33
N LYS A 55 -1.93 6.66 -8.04
CA LYS A 55 -0.96 7.33 -8.93
C LYS A 55 0.29 7.77 -8.19
N LYS A 56 0.12 8.43 -7.04
CA LYS A 56 1.26 8.92 -6.24
C LYS A 56 2.04 7.75 -5.62
N PHE A 57 1.35 6.70 -5.19
CA PHE A 57 2.00 5.47 -4.72
C PHE A 57 2.88 4.83 -5.80
N GLN A 58 2.35 4.66 -7.02
CA GLN A 58 3.12 4.10 -8.14
C GLN A 58 4.38 4.92 -8.44
N GLN A 59 4.27 6.25 -8.42
CA GLN A 59 5.42 7.14 -8.58
C GLN A 59 6.47 6.92 -7.49
N MET A 60 6.07 6.89 -6.20
CA MET A 60 7.01 6.66 -5.09
C MET A 60 7.73 5.31 -5.20
N VAL A 61 7.01 4.25 -5.60
CA VAL A 61 7.60 2.93 -5.80
C VAL A 61 8.59 2.94 -6.97
N ALA A 62 8.23 3.59 -8.09
CA ALA A 62 9.10 3.70 -9.26
C ALA A 62 10.38 4.52 -9.01
N GLU A 63 10.30 5.54 -8.15
CA GLU A 63 11.45 6.36 -7.72
C GLU A 63 12.37 5.62 -6.73
N THR A 64 11.89 4.52 -6.13
CA THR A 64 12.65 3.79 -5.12
C THR A 64 13.64 2.82 -5.77
N ARG A 65 14.90 2.86 -5.31
CA ARG A 65 15.93 1.92 -5.75
C ARG A 65 15.52 0.47 -5.49
N ILE A 66 15.63 -0.35 -6.52
CA ILE A 66 15.46 -1.81 -6.42
C ILE A 66 16.42 -2.35 -5.36
N GLY A 67 15.92 -3.26 -4.52
CA GLY A 67 16.65 -3.88 -3.42
C GLY A 67 16.51 -3.14 -2.09
N LYS A 68 16.07 -1.87 -2.07
CA LYS A 68 15.83 -1.12 -0.83
C LYS A 68 14.68 -1.75 -0.03
N ILE A 69 14.84 -1.85 1.28
CA ILE A 69 13.75 -2.18 2.21
C ILE A 69 13.09 -0.87 2.63
N VAL A 70 11.77 -0.80 2.47
CA VAL A 70 10.97 0.40 2.75
C VAL A 70 9.91 0.10 3.80
N PRO A 71 9.76 0.93 4.83
CA PRO A 71 8.63 0.84 5.74
C PRO A 71 7.33 1.31 5.05
N ILE A 72 6.31 0.46 5.07
CA ILE A 72 4.99 0.71 4.50
C ILE A 72 3.96 0.55 5.62
N LYS A 73 3.19 1.60 5.86
CA LYS A 73 2.09 1.56 6.83
C LYS A 73 0.79 1.20 6.10
N VAL A 74 0.14 0.15 6.58
CA VAL A 74 -1.13 -0.34 6.06
C VAL A 74 -2.19 -0.37 7.15
N ILE A 75 -3.45 -0.33 6.76
CA ILE A 75 -4.57 -0.69 7.63
C ILE A 75 -5.07 -2.06 7.19
N ARG A 76 -5.15 -3.00 8.15
CA ARG A 76 -5.69 -4.34 7.95
C ARG A 76 -6.72 -4.62 9.02
N ASN A 77 -7.96 -4.90 8.63
CA ASN A 77 -9.08 -5.13 9.54
C ASN A 77 -9.25 -3.99 10.56
N GLY A 78 -9.10 -2.74 10.11
CA GLY A 78 -9.21 -1.54 10.94
C GLY A 78 -7.97 -1.21 11.80
N VAL A 79 -6.95 -2.07 11.81
CA VAL A 79 -5.73 -1.89 12.63
C VAL A 79 -4.57 -1.44 11.75
N GLU A 80 -3.83 -0.41 12.20
CA GLU A 80 -2.58 0.01 11.54
C GLU A 80 -1.46 -1.01 11.78
N LYS A 81 -0.76 -1.38 10.70
CA LYS A 81 0.41 -2.25 10.71
C LYS A 81 1.55 -1.60 9.95
N LEU A 82 2.77 -1.74 10.46
CA LEU A 82 3.99 -1.31 9.78
C LEU A 82 4.69 -2.54 9.21
N LEU A 83 4.86 -2.58 7.90
CA LEU A 83 5.51 -3.67 7.17
C LEU A 83 6.82 -3.18 6.56
N HIS A 84 7.85 -4.01 6.58
CA HIS A 84 9.13 -3.71 5.92
C HIS A 84 9.21 -4.52 4.63
N VAL A 85 9.06 -3.84 3.51
CA VAL A 85 8.92 -4.47 2.20
C VAL A 85 10.13 -4.17 1.35
N LYS A 86 10.77 -5.22 0.82
CA LYS A 86 11.83 -5.05 -0.16
C LYS A 86 11.22 -4.61 -1.49
N ILE A 87 11.72 -3.53 -2.08
CA ILE A 87 11.30 -3.11 -3.41
C ILE A 87 12.05 -3.96 -4.43
N GLY A 88 11.31 -4.71 -5.24
CA GLY A 88 11.88 -5.46 -6.35
C GLY A 88 11.29 -5.01 -7.68
N LYS A 89 11.91 -5.47 -8.77
CA LYS A 89 11.48 -5.10 -10.11
C LYS A 89 10.08 -5.67 -10.38
N HIS A 90 9.15 -4.81 -10.80
CA HIS A 90 7.89 -5.27 -11.38
C HIS A 90 8.23 -5.92 -12.72
N ARG A 91 8.09 -7.25 -12.83
CA ARG A 91 7.95 -7.89 -14.15
C ARG A 91 6.46 -7.80 -14.47
N SER A 92 6.09 -6.86 -15.34
CA SER A 92 4.84 -6.97 -16.09
C SER A 92 4.93 -8.12 -17.09
#